data_AF-A0A1Y4AYH0-F1
#
_entry.id   AF-A0A1Y4AYH0-F1
#
_cell.length_a   1.000
_cell.length_b   1.000
_cell.length_c   1.000
_cell.angle_alpha   90.00
_cell.angle_beta   90.00
_cell.angle_gamma   90.00
#
_symmetry.space_group_name_H-M   'P 1'
#
loop_
_entity.id
_entity.type
_entity.pdbx_description
1 polymer ?
#
loop_
_entity_poly.entity_id
_entity_poly.type
_entity_poly.pdbx_seq_one_letter_code
_entity_poly.pdbx_strand_id
1 'polypeptide(L)'
;MGCFDFTYADNGKNIRGGQGYIYITNALAKAANLPNPIHFQTADEYGNFSCEIGHKTISVDIYVILALEAYLGKHYVEYVRDKEEQYDFKNACKAMIVGLRARSSMRYCQTTREVGISYFFDKKFEKSQKPFQCKVPKIGNQKEKMVWIDTILSHPIPLLITRKKLRLSGEPSEIGQKLGFVSGDDPNQGFSPSKNIYYCYKKDQ
;
A
#
# COMPACT_ATOMS: atom_id res chain seq x y z
N MET A 1 -5.69 4.39 19.87
CA MET A 1 -5.34 4.08 18.47
C MET A 1 -4.97 5.39 17.80
N GLY A 2 -3.76 5.51 17.27
CA GLY A 2 -3.32 6.71 16.55
C GLY A 2 -4.09 6.88 15.24
N CYS A 3 -4.34 8.13 14.83
CA CYS A 3 -4.96 8.46 13.55
C CYS A 3 -3.88 8.44 12.47
N PHE A 4 -4.08 7.66 11.40
CA PHE A 4 -3.07 7.37 10.38
C PHE A 4 -3.22 8.24 9.13
N ASP A 5 -2.13 8.59 8.45
CA ASP A 5 -2.12 9.39 7.23
C ASP A 5 -1.24 8.77 6.15
N PHE A 6 -1.82 7.99 5.23
CA PHE A 6 -1.13 7.72 3.97
C PHE A 6 -0.95 9.05 3.23
N THR A 7 0.13 9.16 2.45
CA THR A 7 0.28 10.31 1.55
C THR A 7 0.29 9.85 0.10
N TYR A 8 -0.21 10.71 -0.78
CA TYR A 8 -0.21 10.41 -2.20
C TYR A 8 1.21 10.39 -2.76
N ALA A 9 1.53 9.40 -3.58
CA ALA A 9 2.83 9.32 -4.23
C ALA A 9 3.07 10.43 -5.28
N ASP A 10 2.03 11.11 -5.77
CA ASP A 10 2.15 12.14 -6.81
C ASP A 10 2.41 13.57 -6.27
N ASN A 11 2.19 13.80 -4.97
CA ASN A 11 2.33 15.14 -4.39
C ASN A 11 2.66 15.17 -2.89
N GLY A 12 2.78 14.03 -2.21
CA GLY A 12 3.10 13.93 -0.78
C GLY A 12 2.02 14.50 0.16
N LYS A 13 0.82 14.82 -0.35
CA LYS A 13 -0.28 15.28 0.50
C LYS A 13 -0.98 14.11 1.17
N ASN A 14 -1.51 14.38 2.34
CA ASN A 14 -2.41 13.49 3.06
C ASN A 14 -3.61 13.07 2.19
N ILE A 15 -4.00 11.80 2.27
CA ILE A 15 -5.13 11.22 1.53
C ILE A 15 -6.51 11.39 2.19
N ARG A 16 -6.60 11.72 3.49
CA ARG A 16 -7.84 11.80 4.27
C ARG A 16 -8.87 12.70 3.60
N GLY A 17 -10.11 12.21 3.50
CA GLY A 17 -11.23 12.92 2.88
C GLY A 17 -11.05 13.21 1.38
N GLY A 18 -9.97 12.71 0.76
CA GLY A 18 -9.72 12.86 -0.66
C GLY A 18 -10.16 11.64 -1.47
N GLN A 19 -10.25 11.85 -2.79
CA GLN A 19 -10.45 10.80 -3.77
C GLN A 19 -9.15 10.50 -4.51
N GLY A 20 -9.02 9.28 -5.04
CA GLY A 20 -7.83 8.88 -5.74
C GLY A 20 -7.88 7.44 -6.26
N TYR A 21 -6.70 6.87 -6.39
CA TYR A 21 -6.47 5.57 -7.00
C TYR A 21 -5.52 4.74 -6.14
N ILE A 22 -5.92 3.51 -5.84
CA ILE A 22 -5.12 2.49 -5.18
C ILE A 22 -4.61 1.52 -6.25
N TYR A 23 -3.30 1.35 -6.30
CA TYR A 23 -2.62 0.35 -7.13
C TYR A 23 -2.22 -0.80 -6.22
N ILE A 24 -2.69 -1.99 -6.54
CA ILE A 24 -2.37 -3.25 -5.86
C ILE A 24 -1.48 -4.12 -6.75
N THR A 25 -0.93 -5.21 -6.22
CA THR A 25 -0.15 -6.14 -7.07
C THR A 25 -1.05 -6.80 -8.12
N ASN A 26 -0.44 -7.24 -9.23
CA ASN A 26 -1.20 -8.00 -10.23
C ASN A 26 -1.70 -9.34 -9.66
N ALA A 27 -0.99 -9.92 -8.69
CA ALA A 27 -1.39 -11.13 -8.01
C ALA A 27 -2.73 -10.93 -7.28
N LEU A 28 -2.85 -9.86 -6.48
CA LEU A 28 -4.10 -9.55 -5.79
C LEU A 28 -5.21 -9.14 -6.75
N ALA A 29 -4.91 -8.30 -7.75
CA ALA A 29 -5.90 -7.87 -8.74
C ALA A 29 -6.51 -9.07 -9.47
N LYS A 30 -5.68 -10.02 -9.91
CA LYS A 30 -6.12 -11.27 -10.55
C LYS A 30 -6.84 -12.19 -9.56
N ALA A 31 -6.31 -12.36 -8.36
CA ALA A 31 -6.92 -13.23 -7.34
C ALA A 31 -8.31 -12.74 -6.94
N ALA A 32 -8.51 -11.44 -6.74
CA ALA A 32 -9.77 -10.85 -6.28
C ALA A 32 -10.67 -10.34 -7.43
N ASN A 33 -10.25 -10.49 -8.69
CA ASN A 33 -10.93 -9.94 -9.86
C ASN A 33 -11.22 -8.42 -9.75
N LEU A 34 -10.24 -7.67 -9.26
CA LEU A 34 -10.35 -6.22 -9.03
C LEU A 34 -9.77 -5.44 -10.23
N PRO A 35 -10.36 -4.27 -10.55
CA PRO A 35 -9.68 -3.33 -11.45
C PRO A 35 -8.36 -2.89 -10.80
N ASN A 36 -7.36 -2.61 -11.62
CA ASN A 36 -6.10 -2.04 -11.15
C ASN A 36 -5.71 -0.87 -12.06
N PRO A 37 -5.71 0.38 -11.58
CA PRO A 37 -6.00 0.80 -10.20
C PRO A 37 -7.48 0.74 -9.81
N ILE A 38 -7.74 0.67 -8.50
CA ILE A 38 -9.05 0.81 -7.87
C ILE A 38 -9.30 2.29 -7.59
N HIS A 39 -10.44 2.83 -8.04
CA HIS A 39 -10.85 4.21 -7.70
C HIS A 39 -11.48 4.24 -6.31
N PHE A 40 -11.13 5.25 -5.51
CA PHE A 40 -11.78 5.52 -4.23
C PHE A 40 -12.27 6.96 -4.14
N GLN A 41 -13.44 7.15 -3.50
CA GLN A 41 -14.07 8.46 -3.32
C GLN A 41 -13.61 9.15 -2.04
N THR A 42 -13.43 8.38 -0.97
CA THR A 42 -13.05 8.87 0.35
C THR A 42 -12.18 7.86 1.07
N ALA A 43 -11.37 8.36 2.01
CA ALA A 43 -10.59 7.59 2.96
C ALA A 43 -10.74 8.21 4.36
N ASP A 44 -10.97 7.38 5.38
CA ASP A 44 -11.03 7.80 6.79
C ASP A 44 -9.66 7.74 7.48
N GLU A 45 -9.57 8.23 8.73
CA GLU A 45 -8.33 8.19 9.52
C GLU A 45 -7.86 6.79 9.95
N TYR A 46 -8.68 5.76 9.72
CA TYR A 46 -8.40 4.37 10.08
C TYR A 46 -8.00 3.51 8.88
N GLY A 47 -7.86 4.11 7.69
CA GLY A 47 -7.48 3.39 6.48
C GLY A 47 -8.61 2.59 5.85
N ASN A 48 -9.87 2.94 6.10
CA ASN A 48 -11.00 2.45 5.32
C ASN A 48 -11.26 3.36 4.12
N PHE A 49 -11.42 2.74 2.96
CA PHE A 49 -11.63 3.40 1.68
C PHE A 49 -13.00 3.05 1.13
N SER A 50 -13.71 4.06 0.65
CA SER A 50 -14.92 3.89 -0.15
C SER A 50 -14.52 3.73 -1.62
N CYS A 51 -14.51 2.48 -2.10
CA CYS A 51 -14.01 2.12 -3.44
C CYS A 51 -15.16 1.88 -4.43
N GLU A 52 -15.08 2.51 -5.60
CA GLU A 52 -16.00 2.25 -6.71
C GLU A 52 -15.48 1.11 -7.58
N ILE A 53 -16.24 0.02 -7.64
CA ILE A 53 -15.85 -1.17 -8.39
C ILE A 53 -17.03 -1.64 -9.25
N GLY A 54 -16.95 -1.31 -10.54
CA GLY A 54 -18.07 -1.47 -11.46
C GLY A 54 -19.19 -0.50 -11.10
N HIS A 55 -20.38 -1.01 -10.79
CA HIS A 55 -21.54 -0.21 -10.37
C HIS A 55 -21.80 -0.24 -8.86
N LYS A 56 -20.84 -0.75 -8.07
CA LYS A 56 -20.98 -0.88 -6.62
C LYS A 56 -19.90 -0.07 -5.91
N THR A 57 -20.29 0.52 -4.80
CA THR A 57 -19.37 1.08 -3.81
C THR A 57 -19.14 0.04 -2.73
N ILE A 58 -17.88 -0.30 -2.46
CA ILE A 58 -17.49 -1.25 -1.41
C ILE A 58 -16.52 -0.60 -0.45
N SER A 59 -16.59 -0.98 0.82
CA SER A 59 -15.60 -0.58 1.83
C SER A 59 -14.41 -1.52 1.79
N VAL A 60 -13.22 -0.97 1.63
CA VAL A 60 -11.94 -1.70 1.61
C VAL A 60 -11.04 -1.17 2.72
N ASP A 61 -10.53 -2.05 3.56
CA ASP A 61 -9.53 -1.70 4.57
C ASP A 61 -8.13 -1.93 4.01
N ILE A 62 -7.26 -0.93 4.15
CA ILE A 62 -5.93 -0.95 3.56
C ILE A 62 -4.98 -1.95 4.21
N TYR A 63 -5.06 -2.15 5.51
CA TYR A 63 -4.27 -3.15 6.21
C TYR A 63 -4.76 -4.54 5.85
N VAL A 64 -6.04 -4.70 5.59
CA VAL A 64 -6.57 -5.96 5.05
C VAL A 64 -6.05 -6.22 3.64
N ILE A 65 -5.98 -5.19 2.77
CA ILE A 65 -5.30 -5.33 1.47
C ILE A 65 -3.84 -5.77 1.66
N LEU A 66 -3.10 -5.13 2.57
CA LEU A 66 -1.72 -5.49 2.89
C LEU A 66 -1.60 -6.92 3.43
N ALA A 67 -2.54 -7.38 4.25
CA ALA A 67 -2.59 -8.75 4.73
C ALA A 67 -2.86 -9.75 3.60
N LEU A 68 -3.71 -9.40 2.63
CA LEU A 68 -3.94 -10.21 1.43
C LEU A 68 -2.69 -10.28 0.54
N GLU A 69 -1.94 -9.19 0.41
CA GLU A 69 -0.65 -9.16 -0.28
C GLU A 69 0.36 -10.06 0.44
N ALA A 70 0.47 -9.96 1.77
CA ALA A 70 1.32 -10.84 2.58
C ALA A 70 0.90 -12.31 2.48
N TYR A 71 -0.40 -12.60 2.38
CA TYR A 71 -0.94 -13.94 2.14
C TYR A 71 -0.51 -14.50 0.78
N LEU A 72 -0.69 -13.73 -0.30
CA LEU A 72 -0.36 -14.14 -1.66
C LEU A 72 1.15 -14.29 -1.88
N GLY A 73 1.96 -13.42 -1.26
CA GLY A 73 3.42 -13.52 -1.23
C GLY A 73 3.98 -14.57 -0.26
N LYS A 74 3.12 -15.23 0.54
CA LYS A 74 3.48 -16.17 1.60
C LYS A 74 4.33 -15.59 2.74
N HIS A 75 4.38 -14.26 2.89
CA HIS A 75 5.09 -13.57 3.97
C HIS A 75 4.37 -13.66 5.32
N TYR A 76 3.07 -13.97 5.33
CA TYR A 76 2.26 -14.07 6.56
C TYR A 76 2.82 -15.03 7.63
N VAL A 77 3.62 -16.04 7.24
CA VAL A 77 4.24 -17.00 8.17
C VAL A 77 5.23 -16.35 9.14
N GLU A 78 5.72 -15.17 8.81
CA GLU A 78 6.64 -14.40 9.65
C GLU A 78 5.89 -13.62 10.75
N TYR A 79 4.60 -13.37 10.54
CA TYR A 79 3.74 -12.57 11.41
C TYR A 79 2.77 -13.42 12.23
N VAL A 80 2.40 -14.60 11.72
CA VAL A 80 1.54 -15.57 12.40
C VAL A 80 2.36 -16.83 12.66
N ARG A 81 2.82 -17.03 13.89
CA ARG A 81 3.76 -18.11 14.23
C ARG A 81 3.05 -19.44 14.51
N ASP A 82 1.88 -19.38 15.13
CA ASP A 82 1.10 -20.57 15.48
C ASP A 82 0.47 -21.20 14.24
N LYS A 83 0.45 -22.54 14.16
CA LYS A 83 -0.04 -23.27 12.98
C LYS A 83 -1.56 -23.22 12.85
N GLU A 84 -2.29 -23.23 13.96
CA GLU A 84 -3.76 -23.11 13.96
C GLU A 84 -4.15 -21.68 13.57
N GLU A 85 -3.50 -20.67 14.15
CA GLU A 85 -3.71 -19.27 13.75
C GLU A 85 -3.38 -19.03 12.27
N GLN A 86 -2.31 -19.65 11.75
CA GLN A 86 -2.00 -19.59 10.32
C GLN A 86 -3.10 -20.22 9.47
N TYR A 87 -3.70 -21.33 9.92
CA TYR A 87 -4.79 -21.97 9.20
C TYR A 87 -6.01 -21.05 9.14
N ASP A 88 -6.38 -20.43 10.26
CA ASP A 88 -7.49 -19.49 10.34
C ASP A 88 -7.25 -18.22 9.52
N PHE A 89 -6.05 -17.65 9.59
CA PHE A 89 -5.66 -16.51 8.78
C PHE A 89 -5.78 -16.81 7.28
N LYS A 90 -5.30 -17.99 6.83
CA LYS A 90 -5.44 -18.41 5.42
C LYS A 90 -6.90 -18.51 5.00
N ASN A 91 -7.75 -19.07 5.86
CA ASN A 91 -9.18 -19.21 5.56
C ASN A 91 -9.89 -17.85 5.52
N ALA A 92 -9.56 -16.94 6.43
CA ALA A 92 -10.02 -15.56 6.40
C ALA A 92 -9.61 -14.87 5.09
N CYS A 93 -8.33 -14.96 4.70
CA CYS A 93 -7.82 -14.40 3.43
C CYS A 93 -8.57 -14.94 2.20
N LYS A 94 -8.79 -16.25 2.13
CA LYS A 94 -9.57 -16.87 1.05
C LYS A 94 -11.01 -16.35 1.01
N ALA A 95 -11.67 -16.28 2.17
CA ALA A 95 -13.04 -15.77 2.27
C ALA A 95 -13.14 -14.30 1.82
N MET A 96 -12.16 -13.46 2.19
CA MET A 96 -12.11 -12.07 1.74
C MET A 96 -11.88 -11.94 0.24
N ILE A 97 -10.99 -12.75 -0.35
CA ILE A 97 -10.80 -12.78 -1.82
C ILE A 97 -12.12 -13.14 -2.52
N VAL A 98 -12.86 -14.12 -2.01
CA VAL A 98 -14.19 -14.49 -2.54
C VAL A 98 -15.19 -13.33 -2.38
N GLY A 99 -15.20 -12.67 -1.23
CA GLY A 99 -16.03 -11.48 -1.00
C GLY A 99 -15.73 -10.34 -1.97
N LEU A 100 -14.46 -10.05 -2.22
CA LEU A 100 -14.03 -9.02 -3.17
C LEU A 100 -14.43 -9.35 -4.62
N ARG A 101 -14.33 -10.62 -5.02
CA ARG A 101 -14.84 -11.09 -6.33
C ARG A 101 -16.34 -10.84 -6.46
N ALA A 102 -17.09 -11.04 -5.38
CA ALA A 102 -18.53 -10.78 -5.30
C ALA A 102 -18.88 -9.29 -5.17
N ARG A 103 -17.88 -8.40 -5.11
CA ARG A 103 -18.05 -6.96 -4.86
C ARG A 103 -18.78 -6.70 -3.54
N SER A 104 -18.39 -7.43 -2.50
CA SER A 104 -18.84 -7.22 -1.13
C SER A 104 -17.82 -6.38 -0.38
N SER A 105 -18.29 -5.52 0.51
CA SER A 105 -17.42 -4.84 1.49
C SER A 105 -16.65 -5.87 2.30
N MET A 106 -15.39 -5.55 2.60
CA MET A 106 -14.55 -6.44 3.39
C MET A 106 -15.14 -6.67 4.77
N ARG A 107 -15.22 -7.94 5.16
CA ARG A 107 -15.45 -8.37 6.54
C ARG A 107 -14.22 -9.14 6.96
N TYR A 108 -13.60 -8.70 8.04
CA TYR A 108 -12.32 -9.22 8.49
C TYR A 108 -12.34 -9.36 10.02
N CYS A 109 -11.54 -10.29 10.53
CA CYS A 109 -11.23 -10.36 11.94
C CYS A 109 -10.06 -9.42 12.26
N GLN A 110 -9.96 -9.07 13.54
CA GLN A 110 -8.89 -8.21 14.06
C GLN A 110 -7.49 -8.75 13.70
N THR A 111 -7.28 -10.06 13.79
CA THR A 111 -6.01 -10.73 13.43
C THR A 111 -5.56 -10.45 12.01
N THR A 112 -6.48 -10.40 11.04
CA THR A 112 -6.13 -10.10 9.65
C THR A 112 -5.56 -8.69 9.54
N ARG A 113 -6.23 -7.73 10.17
CA ARG A 113 -5.83 -6.33 10.15
C ARG A 113 -4.46 -6.16 10.84
N GLU A 114 -4.23 -6.85 11.96
CA GLU A 114 -2.96 -6.83 12.69
C GLU A 114 -1.80 -7.36 11.85
N VAL A 115 -1.98 -8.48 11.13
CA VAL A 115 -0.96 -9.00 10.21
C VAL A 115 -0.62 -7.98 9.13
N GLY A 116 -1.62 -7.30 8.59
CA GLY A 116 -1.43 -6.23 7.60
C GLY A 116 -0.62 -5.05 8.14
N ILE A 117 -0.91 -4.63 9.37
CA ILE A 117 -0.17 -3.58 10.09
C ILE A 117 1.28 -4.03 10.31
N SER A 118 1.49 -5.23 10.84
CA SER A 118 2.84 -5.77 11.09
C SER A 118 3.64 -5.91 9.80
N TYR A 119 3.01 -6.33 8.71
CA TYR A 119 3.64 -6.43 7.40
C TYR A 119 4.07 -5.07 6.86
N PHE A 120 3.21 -4.04 6.96
CA PHE A 120 3.50 -2.70 6.48
C PHE A 120 4.65 -2.03 7.24
N PHE A 121 4.70 -2.24 8.56
CA PHE A 121 5.69 -1.63 9.45
C PHE A 121 6.94 -2.46 9.69
N ASP A 122 7.14 -3.51 8.90
CA ASP A 122 8.27 -4.39 9.11
C ASP A 122 9.58 -3.74 8.62
N LYS A 123 10.29 -3.17 9.58
CA LYS A 123 11.60 -2.53 9.37
C LYS A 123 12.67 -3.46 8.84
N LYS A 124 12.48 -4.79 8.84
CA LYS A 124 13.47 -5.70 8.22
C LYS A 124 13.61 -5.47 6.72
N PHE A 125 12.59 -4.87 6.11
CA PHE A 125 12.62 -4.48 4.71
C PHE A 125 13.32 -3.13 4.49
N GLU A 126 13.57 -2.36 5.54
CA GLU A 126 14.35 -1.14 5.47
C GLU A 126 15.84 -1.46 5.55
N LYS A 127 16.62 -0.84 4.66
CA LYS A 127 18.07 -0.90 4.67
C LYS A 127 18.62 0.51 4.58
N SER A 128 19.30 0.93 5.64
CA SER A 128 20.09 2.16 5.62
C SER A 128 21.26 2.03 4.66
N GLN A 129 21.59 3.12 3.99
CA GLN A 129 22.67 3.18 3.01
C GLN A 129 23.31 4.57 3.02
N LYS A 130 24.44 4.73 2.32
CA LYS A 130 25.05 6.04 2.13
C LYS A 130 24.07 6.95 1.38
N PRO A 131 23.80 8.19 1.87
CA PRO A 131 22.91 9.11 1.20
C PRO A 131 23.32 9.34 -0.26
N PHE A 132 22.36 9.27 -1.19
CA PHE A 132 22.57 9.64 -2.58
C PHE A 132 21.41 10.48 -3.11
N GLN A 133 21.66 11.19 -4.21
CA GLN A 133 20.62 11.98 -4.86
C GLN A 133 19.92 11.18 -5.96
N CYS A 134 18.59 11.17 -5.92
CA CYS A 134 17.75 10.63 -6.99
C CYS A 134 17.02 11.77 -7.70
N LYS A 135 16.90 11.66 -9.03
CA LYS A 135 16.08 12.56 -9.82
C LYS A 135 14.65 12.06 -9.83
N VAL A 136 13.74 12.84 -9.25
CA VAL A 136 12.31 12.57 -9.28
C VAL A 136 11.71 13.25 -10.50
N PRO A 137 11.11 12.51 -11.44
CA PRO A 137 10.55 13.10 -12.65
C PRO A 137 9.33 13.98 -12.33
N LYS A 138 8.98 14.84 -13.30
CA LYS A 138 7.74 15.61 -13.25
C LYS A 138 6.53 14.67 -13.30
N ILE A 139 5.62 14.76 -12.32
CA ILE A 139 4.40 13.95 -12.26
C ILE A 139 3.20 14.89 -12.12
N GLY A 140 2.37 14.96 -13.18
CA GLY A 140 1.23 15.89 -13.21
C GLY A 140 1.66 17.35 -12.97
N ASN A 141 1.25 17.91 -11.84
CA ASN A 141 1.57 19.30 -11.45
C ASN A 141 2.83 19.40 -10.57
N GLN A 142 3.39 18.27 -10.14
CA GLN A 142 4.64 18.26 -9.39
C GLN A 142 5.81 18.58 -10.34
N LYS A 143 6.62 19.58 -9.98
CA LYS A 143 7.88 19.87 -10.70
C LYS A 143 8.89 18.75 -10.46
N GLU A 144 9.71 18.51 -11.47
CA GLU A 144 10.92 17.70 -11.32
C GLU A 144 11.79 18.24 -10.19
N LYS A 145 12.37 17.35 -9.38
CA LYS A 145 13.22 17.73 -8.24
C LYS A 145 14.29 16.68 -7.97
N MET A 146 15.37 17.11 -7.32
CA MET A 146 16.38 16.21 -6.75
C MET A 146 16.04 15.94 -5.30
N VAL A 147 16.18 14.68 -4.87
CA VAL A 147 15.87 14.25 -3.51
C VAL A 147 17.02 13.43 -2.95
N TRP A 148 17.34 13.64 -1.68
CA TRP A 148 18.32 12.84 -0.97
C TRP A 148 17.65 11.59 -0.39
N ILE A 149 18.28 10.44 -0.59
CA ILE A 149 17.82 9.11 -0.17
C ILE A 149 18.90 8.49 0.70
N ASP A 150 18.60 8.19 1.96
CA ASP A 150 19.49 7.51 2.91
C ASP A 150 18.98 6.14 3.37
N THR A 151 17.72 5.81 3.02
CA THR A 151 17.04 4.57 3.40
C THR A 151 16.37 3.98 2.17
N ILE A 152 16.63 2.71 1.89
CA ILE A 152 15.94 1.96 0.82
C ILE A 152 15.09 0.85 1.43
N LEU A 153 14.05 0.48 0.70
CA LEU A 153 13.22 -0.65 1.04
C LEU A 153 13.55 -1.80 0.07
N SER A 154 13.84 -2.98 0.59
CA SER A 154 14.24 -4.18 -0.16
C SER A 154 13.07 -5.05 -0.59
N HIS A 155 11.87 -4.82 -0.04
CA HIS A 155 10.68 -5.60 -0.36
C HIS A 155 9.85 -4.92 -1.45
N PRO A 156 9.31 -5.64 -2.45
CA PRO A 156 8.34 -5.09 -3.38
C PRO A 156 7.24 -4.31 -2.66
N ILE A 157 7.04 -3.06 -3.08
CA ILE A 157 5.95 -2.22 -2.59
C ILE A 157 4.64 -2.96 -2.84
N PRO A 158 3.89 -3.34 -1.79
CA PRO A 158 2.66 -4.10 -1.97
C PRO A 158 1.53 -3.22 -2.51
N LEU A 159 1.65 -1.90 -2.39
CA LEU A 159 0.57 -0.96 -2.66
C LEU A 159 1.07 0.46 -2.92
N LEU A 160 0.43 1.17 -3.86
CA LEU A 160 0.68 2.58 -4.15
C LEU A 160 -0.63 3.37 -4.19
N ILE A 161 -0.68 4.52 -3.52
CA ILE A 161 -1.85 5.41 -3.49
C ILE A 161 -1.52 6.72 -4.20
N THR A 162 -2.40 7.18 -5.09
CA THR A 162 -2.22 8.42 -5.86
C THR A 162 -3.51 9.21 -5.98
N ARG A 163 -3.42 10.53 -6.18
CA ARG A 163 -4.60 11.37 -6.37
C ARG A 163 -5.16 11.26 -7.79
N LYS A 164 -4.28 11.05 -8.78
CA LYS A 164 -4.64 10.98 -10.19
C LYS A 164 -4.30 9.60 -10.74
N LYS A 165 -5.12 9.10 -11.64
CA LYS A 165 -4.82 7.87 -12.39
C LYS A 165 -3.52 8.07 -13.17
N LEU A 166 -2.50 7.33 -12.79
CA LEU A 166 -1.21 7.26 -13.47
C LEU A 166 -1.39 6.59 -14.84
N ARG A 167 -0.73 7.13 -15.85
CA ARG A 167 -0.59 6.53 -17.18
C ARG A 167 0.63 5.59 -17.23
N LEU A 168 0.79 4.79 -16.19
CA LEU A 168 1.87 3.82 -16.04
C LEU A 168 1.25 2.45 -15.75
N SER A 169 1.79 1.42 -16.39
CA SER A 169 1.49 0.02 -16.13
C SER A 169 2.68 -0.64 -15.44
N GLY A 170 2.40 -1.69 -14.67
CA GLY A 170 3.41 -2.47 -13.95
C GLY A 170 2.95 -2.80 -12.54
N GLU A 171 3.81 -3.51 -11.82
CA GLU A 171 3.63 -3.71 -10.38
C GLU A 171 3.75 -2.37 -9.62
N PRO A 172 3.10 -2.21 -8.45
CA PRO A 172 3.23 -1.01 -7.63
C PRO A 172 4.69 -0.64 -7.34
N SER A 173 5.57 -1.65 -7.19
CA SER A 173 7.02 -1.45 -7.01
C SER A 173 7.72 -0.82 -8.22
N GLU A 174 7.39 -1.28 -9.44
CA GLU A 174 7.94 -0.73 -10.68
C GLU A 174 7.45 0.70 -10.93
N ILE A 175 6.17 0.95 -10.62
CA ILE A 175 5.58 2.28 -10.71
C ILE A 175 6.23 3.20 -9.67
N GLY A 176 6.34 2.76 -8.41
CA GLY A 176 7.02 3.50 -7.34
C GLY A 176 8.47 3.84 -7.69
N GLN A 177 9.21 2.90 -8.30
CA GLN A 177 10.58 3.12 -8.76
C GLN A 177 10.65 4.20 -9.85
N LYS A 178 9.75 4.18 -10.83
CA LYS A 178 9.70 5.20 -11.90
C LYS A 178 9.34 6.58 -11.36
N LEU A 179 8.47 6.64 -10.36
CA LEU A 179 8.04 7.89 -9.75
C LEU A 179 9.04 8.42 -8.73
N GLY A 180 9.90 7.55 -8.20
CA GLY A 180 10.85 7.89 -7.15
C GLY A 180 10.14 8.27 -5.85
N PHE A 181 9.04 7.59 -5.49
CA PHE A 181 8.31 7.84 -4.24
C PHE A 181 7.58 6.61 -3.73
N VAL A 182 7.67 6.39 -2.42
CA VAL A 182 6.61 5.79 -1.60
C VAL A 182 6.62 6.47 -0.24
N SER A 183 5.44 6.80 0.28
CA SER A 183 5.29 7.32 1.64
C SER A 183 5.41 6.22 2.67
N GLY A 184 6.31 6.38 3.63
CA GLY A 184 6.56 5.40 4.69
C GLY A 184 6.11 5.80 6.10
N ASP A 185 5.25 6.80 6.31
CA ASP A 185 4.97 7.28 7.68
C ASP A 185 3.49 7.29 8.09
N ASP A 186 3.23 6.82 9.32
CA ASP A 186 2.36 7.48 10.32
C ASP A 186 3.21 7.80 11.54
N PRO A 187 3.41 9.07 11.87
CA PRO A 187 4.18 9.46 13.02
C PRO A 187 3.30 9.79 14.24
N ASN A 188 2.16 9.10 14.48
CA ASN A 188 1.34 9.24 15.70
C ASN A 188 0.78 10.64 16.05
N GLN A 189 1.11 11.71 15.32
CA GLN A 189 0.68 13.09 15.59
C GLN A 189 0.65 13.92 14.31
N GLY A 190 -0.41 14.70 14.15
CA GLY A 190 -0.64 15.55 12.99
C GLY A 190 0.53 16.47 12.64
N PHE A 191 0.60 16.80 11.35
CA PHE A 191 1.36 17.91 10.76
C PHE A 191 2.88 17.76 10.58
N SER A 192 3.42 16.56 10.37
CA SER A 192 4.78 16.44 9.81
C SER A 192 4.75 16.30 8.28
N PRO A 193 5.42 17.19 7.50
CA PRO A 193 5.65 16.95 6.08
C PRO A 193 6.48 15.67 5.94
N SER A 194 6.01 14.74 5.10
CA SER A 194 6.64 13.46 4.75
C SER A 194 8.17 13.57 4.70
N LYS A 195 8.88 12.98 5.68
CA LYS A 195 10.35 13.01 5.72
C LYS A 195 10.94 11.74 5.07
N ASN A 196 11.84 11.97 4.11
CA ASN A 196 13.02 11.18 3.74
C ASN A 196 12.96 9.67 3.44
N ILE A 197 11.82 9.00 3.39
CA ILE A 197 11.78 7.61 2.91
C ILE A 197 11.53 7.62 1.40
N TYR A 198 12.56 7.27 0.62
CA TYR A 198 12.50 7.16 -0.83
C TYR A 198 12.87 5.72 -1.23
N TYR A 199 11.93 5.01 -1.83
CA TYR A 199 12.19 3.66 -2.35
C TYR A 199 13.16 3.74 -3.54
N CYS A 200 14.40 3.30 -3.35
CA CYS A 200 15.25 2.90 -4.47
C CYS A 200 15.39 1.38 -4.44
N TYR A 201 14.65 0.70 -5.33
CA TYR A 201 14.84 -0.72 -5.55
C TYR A 201 16.26 -0.94 -6.04
N LYS A 202 17.06 -1.71 -5.30
CA LYS A 202 18.24 -2.31 -5.91
C LYS A 202 17.71 -3.43 -6.79
N LYS A 203 17.77 -3.27 -8.12
CA LYS A 203 17.80 -4.47 -8.97
C LYS A 203 19.05 -5.21 -8.54
N ASP A 204 18.89 -6.44 -8.07
CA ASP A 204 20.04 -7.31 -7.85
C ASP A 204 20.86 -7.30 -9.14
N GLN A 205 22.09 -6.79 -9.02
CA GLN A 205 23.14 -6.95 -10.01
C GLN A 205 23.84 -8.25 -9.71
#